data_AF-A0A834IKD2-F1
#
_entry.id   AF-A0A834IKD2-F1
#
_cell.length_a   1.000
_cell.length_b   1.000
_cell.length_c   1.000
_cell.angle_alpha   90.00
_cell.angle_beta   90.00
_cell.angle_gamma   90.00
#
_symmetry.space_group_name_H-M   'P 1'
#
loop_
_entity.id
_entity.type
_entity.pdbx_description
1 polymer ?
#
loop_
_entity_poly.entity_id
_entity_poly.type
_entity_poly.pdbx_seq_one_letter_code
_entity_poly.pdbx_strand_id
1 'polypeptide(L)'
;MQCQFGNTYTAMQFQDDLKIYFTEYMGYLFLNISNGNIEGFIEKCVVFARYVCGPDIYQLHIEDSKADLLCSLLDQWLELHSHSQSVYVEAIEQLVVNTQQDCSKVHALLLVEDKLLSLYSSVNASQLSSVDTLFSIILTQTKEKTETITSRQILLAGSDDDPKCIPHVVHIIHLVENVFLLYIFELGYTAVSATLYENFYHLHALQQVQIQRDKDTIQLAFENLELAVKRLNDNVKKIRNTSIETYHKQLMKQWDIIKGKYKDYLKTTQNDAILRAETLLHSYLGDLKEFYNLVSGSDSLMGTTKNYVINIIPKLKADLIIFTNFFQVKGVKNFELGSRNSLTINKYMEDFPGLVHFIYIDRNTHRMTAPTLDMNAEKADFMRKKIWNMMSFAHTHLRQGHTSIIWRDMTFSYGYFLWFENQGGSPIKIPTNSTAIVFRTPGILDNDYFLKLKKTLLPKSSPTKIKCYELFCVHLGLTTPAGLLDQARKLAATVWELKGFPTHAIDFL
;
A
#
# COMPACT_ATOMS: atom_id res chain seq x y z
N MET A 1 19.12 -0.89 -0.10
CA MET A 1 20.13 -1.81 0.48
C MET A 1 19.56 -2.33 1.79
N GLN A 2 19.05 -3.56 1.82
CA GLN A 2 18.69 -4.23 3.07
C GLN A 2 20.00 -4.57 3.79
N CYS A 3 20.18 -4.12 5.03
CA CYS A 3 21.16 -4.73 5.93
C CYS A 3 20.73 -6.18 6.13
N GLN A 4 21.28 -7.06 5.31
CA GLN A 4 21.24 -8.50 5.52
C GLN A 4 22.06 -8.79 6.78
N PHE A 5 21.50 -9.64 7.65
CA PHE A 5 22.11 -10.24 8.85
C PHE A 5 21.85 -9.54 10.20
N GLY A 6 20.61 -9.72 10.65
CA GLY A 6 20.20 -9.88 12.04
C GLY A 6 18.94 -10.78 12.04
N ASN A 7 19.15 -12.10 12.17
CA ASN A 7 18.17 -13.19 11.99
C ASN A 7 17.67 -13.41 10.53
N THR A 8 18.13 -14.50 9.89
CA THR A 8 17.71 -14.91 8.53
C THR A 8 16.36 -15.63 8.51
N TYR A 9 15.88 -16.07 9.67
CA TYR A 9 14.60 -16.75 9.78
C TYR A 9 13.47 -15.72 9.80
N THR A 10 12.41 -15.99 9.07
CA THR A 10 11.17 -15.18 9.07
C THR A 10 10.01 -15.93 9.71
N ALA A 11 10.20 -17.22 10.02
CA ALA A 11 9.22 -18.08 10.63
C ALA A 11 9.86 -19.29 11.35
N MET A 12 9.13 -19.87 12.30
CA MET A 12 9.37 -21.16 12.93
C MET A 12 8.10 -22.01 12.82
N GLN A 13 8.22 -23.29 12.45
CA GLN A 13 7.11 -24.24 12.40
C GLN A 13 7.31 -25.33 13.46
N PHE A 14 6.28 -25.58 14.25
CA PHE A 14 6.25 -26.60 15.30
C PHE A 14 5.52 -27.87 14.83
N GLN A 15 5.62 -28.94 15.62
CA GLN A 15 5.06 -30.26 15.28
C GLN A 15 3.52 -30.27 15.21
N ASP A 16 2.84 -29.38 15.94
CA ASP A 16 1.37 -29.30 15.99
C ASP A 16 0.78 -28.33 14.95
N ASP A 17 1.44 -28.15 13.81
CA ASP A 17 1.11 -27.17 12.75
C ASP A 17 1.11 -25.69 13.19
N LEU A 18 1.42 -25.41 14.46
CA LEU A 18 1.65 -24.06 14.97
C LEU A 18 2.84 -23.41 14.24
N LYS A 19 2.63 -22.22 13.69
CA LYS A 19 3.65 -21.41 13.05
C LYS A 19 3.80 -20.09 13.78
N ILE A 20 5.05 -19.69 14.00
CA ILE A 20 5.40 -18.38 14.54
C ILE A 20 6.11 -17.62 13.42
N TYR A 21 5.49 -16.55 12.93
CA TYR A 21 6.13 -15.58 12.05
C TYR A 21 6.64 -14.42 12.87
N PHE A 22 7.77 -13.84 12.48
CA PHE A 22 8.32 -12.67 13.14
C PHE A 22 8.99 -11.74 12.14
N THR A 23 8.89 -10.45 12.42
CA THR A 23 9.53 -9.40 11.63
C THR A 23 9.87 -8.24 12.54
N GLU A 24 10.98 -7.57 12.26
CA GLU A 24 11.39 -6.39 13.01
C GLU A 24 11.02 -5.12 12.25
N TYR A 25 10.56 -4.12 12.98
CA TYR A 25 10.26 -2.80 12.44
C TYR A 25 10.47 -1.73 13.51
N MET A 26 11.33 -0.73 13.20
CA MET A 26 11.64 0.40 14.08
C MET A 26 12.01 0.02 15.52
N GLY A 27 12.82 -1.04 15.67
CA GLY A 27 13.28 -1.54 16.97
C GLY A 27 12.25 -2.38 17.74
N TYR A 28 11.09 -2.67 17.14
CA TYR A 28 10.06 -3.56 17.72
C TYR A 28 10.00 -4.87 16.96
N LEU A 29 9.79 -5.96 17.70
CA LEU A 29 9.55 -7.29 17.15
C LEU A 29 8.03 -7.51 17.05
N PHE A 30 7.55 -7.70 15.83
CA PHE A 30 6.20 -8.17 15.57
C PHE A 30 6.22 -9.69 15.59
N LEU A 31 5.19 -10.30 16.18
CA LEU A 31 5.02 -11.75 16.30
C LEU A 31 3.60 -12.12 15.88
N ASN A 32 3.48 -13.09 14.98
CA ASN A 32 2.22 -13.74 14.66
C ASN A 32 2.34 -15.22 15.03
N ILE A 33 1.45 -15.69 15.90
CA ILE A 33 1.40 -17.07 16.37
C ILE A 33 0.07 -17.65 15.89
N SER A 34 0.10 -18.53 14.89
CA SER A 34 -1.11 -19.05 14.27
C SER A 34 -0.95 -20.50 13.78
N ASN A 35 -2.04 -21.27 13.87
CA ASN A 35 -2.15 -22.58 13.22
C ASN A 35 -2.59 -22.45 11.74
N GLY A 36 -3.15 -21.30 11.38
CA GLY A 36 -3.52 -20.94 10.02
C GLY A 36 -2.39 -20.21 9.29
N ASN A 37 -2.34 -20.37 7.97
CA ASN A 37 -1.44 -19.62 7.10
C ASN A 37 -2.22 -18.49 6.41
N ILE A 38 -2.29 -17.32 7.05
CA ILE A 38 -2.61 -16.08 6.31
C ILE A 38 -1.27 -15.51 5.88
N GLU A 39 -0.89 -15.84 4.65
CA GLU A 39 0.37 -15.39 4.09
C GLU A 39 0.42 -13.86 4.06
N GLY A 40 1.55 -13.27 4.47
CA GLY A 40 1.69 -11.82 4.44
C GLY A 40 1.03 -11.08 5.62
N PHE A 41 0.40 -11.79 6.57
CA PHE A 41 -0.35 -11.15 7.66
C PHE A 41 0.52 -10.27 8.55
N ILE A 42 1.67 -10.79 8.99
CA ILE A 42 2.57 -10.04 9.88
C ILE A 42 3.13 -8.80 9.18
N GLU A 43 3.33 -8.88 7.87
CA GLU A 43 3.69 -7.74 7.05
C GLU A 43 2.58 -6.70 7.01
N LYS A 44 1.30 -7.11 6.96
CA LYS A 44 0.17 -6.18 7.06
C LYS A 44 0.10 -5.52 8.44
N CYS A 45 0.41 -6.25 9.51
CA CYS A 45 0.53 -5.67 10.85
C CYS A 45 1.56 -4.53 10.88
N VAL A 46 2.75 -4.75 10.30
CA VAL A 46 3.78 -3.70 10.20
C VAL A 46 3.32 -2.52 9.37
N VAL A 47 2.70 -2.77 8.21
CA VAL A 47 2.21 -1.73 7.32
C VAL A 47 1.15 -0.88 8.01
N PHE A 48 0.13 -1.49 8.62
CA PHE A 48 -0.92 -0.74 9.30
C PHE A 48 -0.39 -0.03 10.56
N ALA A 49 0.51 -0.66 11.33
CA ALA A 49 1.17 0.01 12.44
C ALA A 49 1.96 1.25 11.98
N ARG A 50 2.62 1.20 10.81
CA ARG A 50 3.25 2.37 10.19
C ARG A 50 2.22 3.43 9.80
N TYR A 51 1.09 3.07 9.21
CA TYR A 51 0.05 4.04 8.86
C TYR A 51 -0.61 4.70 10.09
N VAL A 52 -0.64 4.02 11.24
CA VAL A 52 -1.25 4.53 12.49
C VAL A 52 -0.26 5.32 13.35
N CYS A 53 0.96 4.81 13.54
CA CYS A 53 1.95 5.33 14.49
C CYS A 53 3.25 5.80 13.84
N GLY A 54 3.47 5.46 12.57
CA GLY A 54 4.66 5.86 11.83
C GLY A 54 5.93 5.19 12.35
N PRO A 55 6.98 5.98 12.65
CA PRO A 55 8.20 5.43 13.23
C PRO A 55 8.11 5.20 14.75
N ASP A 56 7.16 5.82 15.46
CA ASP A 56 7.04 5.71 16.92
C ASP A 56 6.00 4.65 17.31
N ILE A 57 6.34 3.38 17.09
CA ILE A 57 5.49 2.22 17.40
C ILE A 57 5.08 2.16 18.88
N TYR A 58 5.86 2.78 19.78
CA TYR A 58 5.53 2.87 21.20
C TYR A 58 4.16 3.48 21.47
N GLN A 59 3.65 4.31 20.56
CA GLN A 59 2.32 4.93 20.69
C GLN A 59 1.20 3.89 20.82
N LEU A 60 1.36 2.68 20.27
CA LEU A 60 0.39 1.59 20.45
C LEU A 60 0.30 1.10 21.91
N HIS A 61 1.32 1.37 22.75
CA HIS A 61 1.30 1.01 24.17
C HIS A 61 0.72 2.10 25.07
N ILE A 62 0.63 3.34 24.58
CA ILE A 62 0.19 4.50 25.40
C ILE A 62 -1.17 5.01 24.95
N GLU A 63 -1.49 4.91 23.65
CA GLU A 63 -2.71 5.43 23.06
C GLU A 63 -3.64 4.29 22.64
N ASP A 64 -4.60 3.95 23.52
CA ASP A 64 -5.60 2.91 23.26
C ASP A 64 -6.35 3.13 21.94
N SER A 65 -6.63 4.39 21.57
CA SER A 65 -7.30 4.73 20.31
C SER A 65 -6.52 4.31 19.06
N LYS A 66 -5.18 4.35 19.11
CA LYS A 66 -4.31 3.87 18.02
C LYS A 66 -4.23 2.35 17.99
N ALA A 67 -4.16 1.72 19.16
CA ALA A 67 -4.22 0.26 19.27
C ALA A 67 -5.54 -0.30 18.74
N ASP A 68 -6.67 0.29 19.13
CA ASP A 68 -8.02 -0.08 18.69
C ASP A 68 -8.19 0.13 17.18
N LEU A 69 -7.65 1.23 16.63
CA LEU A 69 -7.63 1.47 15.19
C LEU A 69 -6.81 0.41 14.46
N LEU A 70 -5.63 0.05 14.96
CA LEU A 70 -4.81 -1.01 14.35
C LEU A 70 -5.55 -2.36 14.34
N CYS A 71 -6.17 -2.74 15.45
CA CYS A 71 -7.00 -3.95 15.54
C CYS A 71 -8.16 -3.90 14.53
N SER A 72 -8.90 -2.79 14.50
CA SER A 72 -10.01 -2.59 13.57
C SER A 72 -9.59 -2.67 12.10
N LEU A 73 -8.41 -2.12 11.76
CA LEU A 73 -7.84 -2.20 10.41
C LEU A 73 -7.46 -3.64 10.03
N LEU A 74 -6.89 -4.40 10.96
CA LEU A 74 -6.52 -5.81 10.73
C LEU A 74 -7.77 -6.68 10.56
N ASP A 75 -8.76 -6.53 11.42
CA ASP A 75 -10.04 -7.24 11.32
C ASP A 75 -10.73 -6.92 9.99
N GLN A 76 -10.76 -5.64 9.62
CA GLN A 76 -11.38 -5.21 8.38
C GLN A 76 -10.62 -5.69 7.15
N TRP A 77 -9.29 -5.69 7.19
CA TRP A 77 -8.48 -6.28 6.14
C TRP A 77 -8.74 -7.78 6.00
N LEU A 78 -8.87 -8.53 7.10
CA LEU A 78 -9.21 -9.96 7.06
C LEU A 78 -10.60 -10.21 6.45
N GLU A 79 -11.60 -9.40 6.83
CA GLU A 79 -12.95 -9.45 6.29
C GLU A 79 -12.97 -9.16 4.79
N LEU A 80 -12.33 -8.06 4.36
CA LEU A 80 -12.23 -7.71 2.94
C LEU A 80 -11.39 -8.70 2.15
N HIS A 81 -10.28 -9.19 2.69
CA HIS A 81 -9.42 -10.17 2.01
C HIS A 81 -10.16 -11.48 1.71
N SER A 82 -11.17 -11.84 2.51
CA SER A 82 -11.99 -13.04 2.28
C SER A 82 -13.17 -12.84 1.30
N HIS A 83 -13.52 -11.60 0.96
CA HIS A 83 -14.74 -11.28 0.20
C HIS A 83 -14.54 -10.36 -1.01
N SER A 84 -13.49 -9.55 -1.01
CA SER A 84 -13.14 -8.61 -2.07
C SER A 84 -11.95 -9.12 -2.87
N GLN A 85 -12.21 -9.39 -4.16
CA GLN A 85 -11.17 -9.75 -5.12
C GLN A 85 -10.11 -8.64 -5.26
N SER A 86 -10.49 -7.36 -5.17
CA SER A 86 -9.60 -6.22 -5.34
C SER A 86 -8.63 -6.09 -4.17
N VAL A 87 -9.11 -6.27 -2.93
CA VAL A 87 -8.27 -6.30 -1.73
C VAL A 87 -7.39 -7.55 -1.69
N TYR A 88 -7.89 -8.71 -2.16
CA TYR A 88 -7.10 -9.94 -2.23
C TYR A 88 -5.86 -9.79 -3.13
N VAL A 89 -6.03 -9.24 -4.34
CA VAL A 89 -4.92 -9.01 -5.28
C VAL A 89 -4.19 -7.68 -5.05
N GLU A 90 -4.57 -6.95 -3.99
CA GLU A 90 -4.06 -5.62 -3.64
C GLU A 90 -4.03 -4.68 -4.83
N ALA A 91 -5.20 -4.50 -5.46
CA ALA A 91 -5.43 -3.62 -6.58
C ALA A 91 -6.69 -2.76 -6.32
N ILE A 92 -6.80 -1.64 -7.02
CA ILE A 92 -7.90 -0.69 -6.83
C ILE A 92 -8.90 -0.88 -7.96
N GLU A 93 -10.10 -1.30 -7.60
CA GLU A 93 -11.25 -1.27 -8.49
C GLU A 93 -11.76 0.17 -8.58
N GLN A 94 -11.66 0.77 -9.76
CA GLN A 94 -12.07 2.15 -9.99
C GLN A 94 -13.25 2.22 -10.96
N LEU A 95 -14.32 2.87 -10.53
CA LEU A 95 -15.41 3.30 -11.39
C LEU A 95 -15.03 4.70 -11.88
N VAL A 96 -14.96 4.92 -13.20
CA VAL A 96 -14.39 6.14 -13.81
C VAL A 96 -15.21 7.39 -13.45
N VAL A 97 -14.59 8.47 -12.91
CA VAL A 97 -15.02 9.88 -13.09
C VAL A 97 -13.83 10.88 -12.94
N ASN A 98 -13.86 11.94 -13.75
CA ASN A 98 -12.91 13.05 -13.94
C ASN A 98 -12.41 13.81 -12.68
N THR A 99 -11.22 14.36 -12.81
CA THR A 99 -10.57 15.33 -11.92
C THR A 99 -10.70 16.77 -12.46
N GLN A 100 -11.22 17.73 -11.69
CA GLN A 100 -10.76 19.14 -11.67
C GLN A 100 -11.62 20.05 -10.78
N GLN A 101 -10.96 20.78 -9.87
CA GLN A 101 -11.30 22.09 -9.31
C GLN A 101 -10.22 22.54 -8.32
N ASP A 102 -10.31 23.78 -7.82
CA ASP A 102 -9.32 24.41 -6.94
C ASP A 102 -9.68 24.25 -5.45
N CYS A 103 -8.78 23.64 -4.68
CA CYS A 103 -8.78 23.65 -3.21
C CYS A 103 -7.33 23.60 -2.67
N SER A 104 -7.12 23.84 -1.39
CA SER A 104 -5.83 23.60 -0.71
C SER A 104 -5.52 22.10 -0.64
N LYS A 105 -4.33 21.69 -0.16
CA LYS A 105 -3.77 20.31 -0.21
C LYS A 105 -4.71 19.22 0.34
N VAL A 106 -5.61 18.71 -0.50
CA VAL A 106 -6.73 17.86 -0.12
C VAL A 106 -7.02 16.84 -1.21
N HIS A 107 -7.29 15.61 -0.78
CA HIS A 107 -7.91 14.60 -1.63
C HIS A 107 -9.35 14.36 -1.17
N ALA A 108 -10.23 14.10 -2.12
CA ALA A 108 -11.58 13.63 -1.83
C ALA A 108 -11.82 12.31 -2.57
N LEU A 109 -12.20 11.26 -1.83
CA LEU A 109 -12.47 9.94 -2.38
C LEU A 109 -13.93 9.60 -2.14
N LEU A 110 -14.68 9.35 -3.21
CA LEU A 110 -16.02 8.80 -3.13
C LEU A 110 -15.93 7.29 -3.28
N LEU A 111 -16.32 6.56 -2.25
CA LEU A 111 -16.32 5.10 -2.22
C LEU A 111 -17.76 4.58 -2.20
N VAL A 112 -17.98 3.49 -2.92
CA VAL A 112 -19.18 2.67 -2.80
C VAL A 112 -18.74 1.28 -2.42
N GLU A 113 -19.12 0.81 -1.23
CA GLU A 113 -18.53 -0.34 -0.56
C GLU A 113 -17.00 -0.18 -0.50
N ASP A 114 -16.26 -1.14 -1.03
CA ASP A 114 -14.80 -1.12 -1.15
C ASP A 114 -14.30 -0.61 -2.51
N LYS A 115 -15.19 -0.11 -3.38
CA LYS A 115 -14.86 0.36 -4.73
C LYS A 115 -14.68 1.87 -4.78
N LEU A 116 -13.64 2.31 -5.47
CA LEU A 116 -13.37 3.74 -5.65
C LEU A 116 -14.15 4.30 -6.84
N LEU A 117 -15.15 5.15 -6.56
CA LEU A 117 -15.98 5.77 -7.59
C LEU A 117 -15.41 7.08 -8.14
N SER A 118 -14.72 7.85 -7.32
CA SER A 118 -14.06 9.06 -7.79
C SER A 118 -12.93 9.44 -6.85
N LEU A 119 -11.86 9.94 -7.43
CA LEU A 119 -10.73 10.51 -6.70
C LEU A 119 -10.50 11.92 -7.23
N TYR A 120 -10.69 12.89 -6.36
CA TYR A 120 -10.28 14.26 -6.57
C TYR A 120 -9.01 14.53 -5.78
N SER A 121 -8.09 15.28 -6.37
CA SER A 121 -6.89 15.78 -5.69
C SER A 121 -6.71 17.24 -6.08
N SER A 122 -6.43 18.10 -5.11
CA SER A 122 -6.13 19.49 -5.40
C SER A 122 -4.74 19.67 -5.99
N VAL A 123 -4.52 20.80 -6.69
CA VAL A 123 -3.27 21.08 -7.43
C VAL A 123 -2.02 21.05 -6.53
N ASN A 124 -2.16 21.43 -5.26
CA ASN A 124 -1.04 21.54 -4.33
C ASN A 124 -0.84 20.29 -3.45
N ALA A 125 -1.76 19.31 -3.52
CA ALA A 125 -1.68 18.10 -2.71
C ALA A 125 -0.58 17.17 -3.23
N SER A 126 0.14 16.51 -2.33
CA SER A 126 1.06 15.44 -2.73
C SER A 126 0.31 14.30 -3.39
N GLN A 127 0.91 13.64 -4.38
CA GLN A 127 0.24 12.54 -5.08
C GLN A 127 0.08 11.34 -4.14
N LEU A 128 -1.17 10.86 -3.98
CA LEU A 128 -1.47 9.61 -3.29
C LEU A 128 -0.95 8.42 -4.10
N SER A 129 -0.24 7.50 -3.44
CA SER A 129 0.10 6.21 -4.03
C SER A 129 -1.11 5.29 -4.11
N SER A 130 -1.01 4.24 -4.93
CA SER A 130 -2.03 3.19 -4.95
C SER A 130 -2.13 2.46 -3.60
N VAL A 131 -1.03 2.38 -2.85
CA VAL A 131 -0.99 1.80 -1.51
C VAL A 131 -1.81 2.67 -0.53
N ASP A 132 -1.63 3.99 -0.58
CA ASP A 132 -2.38 4.95 0.25
C ASP A 132 -3.88 4.91 -0.07
N THR A 133 -4.22 4.74 -1.35
CA THR A 133 -5.61 4.60 -1.79
C THR A 133 -6.22 3.30 -1.27
N LEU A 134 -5.51 2.17 -1.40
CA LEU A 134 -5.97 0.87 -0.88
C LEU A 134 -6.11 0.88 0.65
N PHE A 135 -5.16 1.49 1.36
CA PHE A 135 -5.26 1.71 2.80
C PHE A 135 -6.50 2.55 3.16
N SER A 136 -6.77 3.62 2.41
CA SER A 136 -7.95 4.47 2.64
C SER A 136 -9.27 3.72 2.42
N ILE A 137 -9.32 2.80 1.46
CA ILE A 137 -10.48 1.91 1.24
C ILE A 137 -10.69 1.01 2.47
N ILE A 138 -9.64 0.36 2.97
CA ILE A 138 -9.71 -0.51 4.17
C ILE A 138 -10.12 0.32 5.40
N LEU A 139 -9.54 1.50 5.59
CA LEU A 139 -9.83 2.41 6.69
C LEU A 139 -11.30 2.81 6.74
N THR A 140 -11.90 3.06 5.57
CA THR A 140 -13.31 3.46 5.45
C THR A 140 -14.26 2.39 5.97
N GLN A 141 -13.90 1.13 5.80
CA GLN A 141 -14.73 0.00 6.16
C GLN A 141 -14.59 -0.37 7.65
N THR A 142 -13.71 0.29 8.41
CA THR A 142 -13.61 0.07 9.85
C THR A 142 -14.94 0.38 10.54
N LYS A 143 -15.50 -0.62 11.25
CA LYS A 143 -16.82 -0.52 11.89
C LYS A 143 -16.78 0.44 13.08
N GLU A 144 -17.13 1.70 12.87
CA GLU A 144 -17.42 2.62 13.97
C GLU A 144 -18.92 2.81 14.19
N LYS A 145 -19.31 2.92 15.47
CA LYS A 145 -20.70 3.10 15.87
C LYS A 145 -21.14 4.54 15.59
N THR A 146 -22.28 4.66 14.89
CA THR A 146 -23.27 5.75 15.02
C THR A 146 -22.88 7.20 14.67
N GLU A 147 -21.63 7.51 14.33
CA GLU A 147 -21.24 8.88 13.96
C GLU A 147 -21.46 9.17 12.47
N THR A 148 -21.90 10.39 12.17
CA THR A 148 -22.06 10.88 10.78
C THR A 148 -20.72 11.20 10.12
N ILE A 149 -19.70 11.49 10.93
CA ILE A 149 -18.34 11.81 10.52
C ILE A 149 -17.32 11.24 11.51
N THR A 150 -16.45 10.36 11.03
CA THR A 150 -15.29 9.87 11.76
C THR A 150 -14.06 10.65 11.32
N SER A 151 -13.28 11.18 12.27
CA SER A 151 -12.02 11.88 12.00
C SER A 151 -10.84 11.11 12.58
N ARG A 152 -9.81 10.84 11.78
CA ARG A 152 -8.60 10.14 12.23
C ARG A 152 -7.35 10.81 11.68
N GLN A 153 -6.28 10.82 12.47
CA GLN A 153 -4.95 11.12 11.96
C GLN A 153 -4.28 9.82 11.49
N ILE A 154 -3.69 9.85 10.30
CA ILE A 154 -2.96 8.72 9.70
C ILE A 154 -1.66 9.22 9.06
N LEU A 155 -0.80 8.29 8.69
CA LEU A 155 0.54 8.54 8.17
C LEU A 155 0.72 7.84 6.82
N LEU A 156 0.46 8.58 5.75
CA LEU A 156 0.50 8.04 4.39
C LEU A 156 1.94 7.83 3.90
N ALA A 157 2.14 6.82 3.06
CA ALA A 157 3.44 6.45 2.53
C ALA A 157 3.96 7.46 1.50
N GLY A 158 3.05 8.13 0.78
CA GLY A 158 3.41 9.01 -0.33
C GLY A 158 3.76 8.21 -1.59
N SER A 159 4.14 8.93 -2.66
CA SER A 159 4.33 8.39 -4.01
C SER A 159 5.74 7.88 -4.32
N ASP A 160 6.67 7.99 -3.37
CA ASP A 160 8.05 7.54 -3.58
C ASP A 160 8.17 6.02 -3.42
N ASP A 161 9.22 5.44 -4.02
CA ASP A 161 9.48 3.99 -3.98
C ASP A 161 9.69 3.46 -2.54
N ASP A 162 10.32 4.27 -1.70
CA ASP A 162 10.54 3.96 -0.29
C ASP A 162 9.43 4.60 0.55
N PRO A 163 8.76 3.83 1.43
CA PRO A 163 7.63 4.32 2.20
C PRO A 163 8.07 5.44 3.14
N LYS A 164 7.27 6.51 3.20
CA LYS A 164 7.42 7.59 4.19
C LYS A 164 6.31 7.48 5.25
N CYS A 165 6.29 8.46 6.15
CA CYS A 165 5.19 8.71 7.08
C CYS A 165 4.78 10.17 7.00
N ILE A 166 3.89 10.49 6.08
CA ILE A 166 3.40 11.86 5.85
C ILE A 166 2.09 12.03 6.63
N PRO A 167 2.03 12.95 7.61
CA PRO A 167 0.83 13.19 8.41
C PRO A 167 -0.35 13.67 7.57
N HIS A 168 -1.49 13.02 7.73
CA HIS A 168 -2.76 13.40 7.13
C HIS A 168 -3.90 13.28 8.16
N VAL A 169 -4.92 14.12 8.01
CA VAL A 169 -6.22 13.91 8.67
C VAL A 169 -7.20 13.38 7.65
N VAL A 170 -7.86 12.28 7.98
CA VAL A 170 -8.95 11.72 7.19
C VAL A 170 -10.27 11.96 7.91
N HIS A 171 -11.21 12.56 7.20
CA HIS A 171 -12.61 12.66 7.60
C HIS A 171 -13.43 11.71 6.74
N ILE A 172 -14.00 10.68 7.35
CA ILE A 172 -14.86 9.69 6.72
C ILE A 172 -16.30 10.09 6.99
N ILE A 173 -17.06 10.36 5.93
CA ILE A 173 -18.45 10.80 6.00
C ILE A 173 -19.33 9.67 5.47
N HIS A 174 -20.26 9.21 6.30
CA HIS A 174 -21.29 8.27 5.87
C HIS A 174 -22.43 9.04 5.19
N LEU A 175 -22.53 8.92 3.87
CA LEU A 175 -23.56 9.61 3.08
C LEU A 175 -24.88 8.86 3.19
N VAL A 176 -24.88 7.60 2.77
CA VAL A 176 -25.99 6.63 2.76
C VAL A 176 -25.39 5.22 2.89
N GLU A 177 -26.23 4.19 3.02
CA GLU A 177 -25.78 2.80 3.15
C GLU A 177 -24.76 2.44 2.06
N ASN A 178 -23.60 1.97 2.50
CA ASN A 178 -22.46 1.57 1.68
C ASN A 178 -21.88 2.69 0.78
N VAL A 179 -22.15 3.97 1.04
CA VAL A 179 -21.56 5.09 0.28
C VAL A 179 -20.85 6.05 1.22
N PHE A 180 -19.56 6.20 1.01
CA PHE A 180 -18.68 6.97 1.88
C PHE A 180 -17.97 8.06 1.08
N LEU A 181 -17.84 9.24 1.70
CA LEU A 181 -16.97 10.30 1.19
C LEU A 181 -15.84 10.53 2.17
N LEU A 182 -14.60 10.44 1.68
CA LEU A 182 -13.42 10.71 2.46
C LEU A 182 -12.84 12.03 2.03
N TYR A 183 -12.51 12.88 3.00
CA TYR A 183 -11.58 13.99 2.79
C TYR A 183 -10.27 13.70 3.48
N ILE A 184 -9.17 13.79 2.74
CA ILE A 184 -7.81 13.55 3.22
C ILE A 184 -7.05 14.88 3.13
N PHE A 185 -6.72 15.45 4.28
CA PHE A 185 -5.98 16.71 4.41
C PHE A 185 -4.52 16.42 4.74
N GLU A 186 -3.59 16.90 3.92
CA GLU A 186 -2.15 16.84 4.21
C GLU A 186 -1.81 17.80 5.37
N LEU A 187 -1.14 17.29 6.40
CA LEU A 187 -0.74 18.05 7.58
C LEU A 187 0.76 18.38 7.57
N GLY A 188 1.10 19.48 8.24
CA GLY A 188 2.47 19.79 8.61
C GLY A 188 3.40 20.02 7.43
N TYR A 189 4.65 19.57 7.59
CA TYR A 189 5.74 19.80 6.65
C TYR A 189 6.24 18.48 6.06
N THR A 190 5.64 18.06 4.94
CA THR A 190 5.88 16.79 4.25
C THR A 190 7.35 16.42 4.08
N ALA A 191 8.18 17.38 3.65
CA ALA A 191 9.62 17.15 3.50
C ALA A 191 10.32 16.84 4.83
N VAL A 192 9.93 17.52 5.92
CA VAL A 192 10.49 17.27 7.25
C VAL A 192 10.00 15.94 7.78
N SER A 193 8.70 15.62 7.69
CA SER A 193 8.15 14.32 8.12
C SER A 193 8.81 13.14 7.40
N ALA A 194 9.02 13.27 6.08
CA ALA A 194 9.75 12.27 5.29
C ALA A 194 11.18 12.07 5.82
N THR A 195 11.93 13.16 6.01
CA THR A 195 13.30 13.06 6.53
C THR A 195 13.36 12.61 7.99
N LEU A 196 12.34 12.91 8.81
CA LEU A 196 12.25 12.38 10.18
C LEU A 196 12.12 10.86 10.15
N TYR A 197 11.25 10.33 9.30
CA TYR A 197 11.12 8.88 9.11
C TYR A 197 12.46 8.22 8.71
N GLU A 198 13.20 8.84 7.77
CA GLU A 198 14.57 8.39 7.41
C GLU A 198 15.52 8.38 8.62
N ASN A 199 15.45 9.40 9.48
CA ASN A 199 16.29 9.46 10.69
C ASN A 199 15.96 8.33 11.67
N PHE A 200 14.69 8.05 11.93
CA PHE A 200 14.28 6.91 12.76
C PHE A 200 14.79 5.59 12.19
N TYR A 201 14.60 5.37 10.88
CA TYR A 201 15.05 4.16 10.21
C TYR A 201 16.57 3.94 10.40
N HIS A 202 17.38 4.95 10.09
CA HIS A 202 18.84 4.84 10.20
C HIS A 202 19.33 4.79 11.64
N LEU A 203 18.63 5.43 12.58
CA LEU A 203 18.93 5.36 14.01
C LEU A 203 18.71 3.94 14.53
N HIS A 204 17.56 3.33 14.24
CA HIS A 204 17.30 1.95 14.63
C HIS A 204 18.24 0.96 13.94
N ALA A 205 18.57 1.17 12.66
CA ALA A 205 19.56 0.36 11.97
C ALA A 205 20.93 0.44 12.66
N LEU A 206 21.38 1.64 13.05
CA LEU A 206 22.61 1.83 13.82
C LEU A 206 22.55 1.12 15.19
N GLN A 207 21.41 1.21 15.87
CA GLN A 207 21.18 0.54 17.16
C GLN A 207 21.26 -0.98 17.08
N GLN A 208 20.88 -1.57 15.95
CA GLN A 208 20.99 -3.02 15.74
C GLN A 208 22.42 -3.45 15.43
N VAL A 209 23.09 -2.76 14.51
CA VAL A 209 24.45 -3.17 14.09
C VAL A 209 25.50 -2.95 15.17
N GLN A 210 25.32 -1.96 16.05
CA GLN A 210 26.27 -1.69 17.14
C GLN A 210 26.38 -2.83 18.16
N ILE A 211 25.37 -3.69 18.26
CA ILE A 211 25.37 -4.88 19.13
C ILE A 211 26.49 -5.85 18.71
N GLN A 212 26.75 -5.93 17.39
CA GLN A 212 27.76 -6.83 16.82
C GLN A 212 29.19 -6.33 17.06
N ARG A 213 29.35 -5.06 17.47
CA ARG A 213 30.65 -4.39 17.68
C ARG A 213 31.58 -4.43 16.46
N ASP A 214 31.02 -4.65 15.27
CA ASP A 214 31.76 -4.64 14.02
C ASP A 214 31.97 -3.21 13.52
N LYS A 215 33.24 -2.81 13.42
CA LYS A 215 33.62 -1.42 13.13
C LYS A 215 33.11 -0.94 11.77
N ASP A 216 33.27 -1.76 10.73
CA ASP A 216 32.97 -1.36 9.35
C ASP A 216 31.46 -1.23 9.14
N THR A 217 30.67 -2.16 9.69
CA THR A 217 29.21 -2.09 9.67
C THR A 217 28.68 -0.90 10.47
N ILE A 218 29.24 -0.64 11.65
CA ILE A 218 28.89 0.53 12.47
C ILE A 218 29.23 1.82 11.74
N GLN A 219 30.39 1.89 11.10
CA GLN A 219 30.81 3.06 10.32
C GLN A 219 29.80 3.36 9.20
N LEU A 220 29.42 2.35 8.42
CA LEU A 220 28.45 2.51 7.34
C LEU A 220 27.07 2.97 7.87
N ALA A 221 26.58 2.36 8.95
CA ALA A 221 25.30 2.75 9.55
C ALA A 221 25.35 4.18 10.11
N PHE A 222 26.46 4.57 10.74
CA PHE A 222 26.67 5.92 11.25
C PHE A 222 26.72 6.97 10.13
N GLU A 223 27.43 6.69 9.03
CA GLU A 223 27.48 7.57 7.86
C GLU A 223 26.09 7.79 7.25
N ASN A 224 25.27 6.73 7.16
CA ASN A 224 23.88 6.84 6.71
C ASN A 224 23.03 7.71 7.64
N LEU A 225 23.16 7.54 8.96
CA LEU A 225 22.46 8.38 9.93
C LEU A 225 22.94 9.85 9.85
N GLU A 226 24.24 10.10 9.70
CA GLU A 226 24.77 11.47 9.54
C GLU A 226 24.20 12.17 8.31
N LEU A 227 24.06 11.46 7.19
CA LEU A 227 23.40 11.98 5.99
C LEU A 227 21.92 12.27 6.22
N ALA A 228 21.20 11.39 6.91
CA ALA A 228 19.79 11.59 7.25
C ALA A 228 19.57 12.81 8.15
N VAL A 229 20.39 12.98 9.19
CA VAL A 229 20.33 14.15 10.10
C VAL A 229 20.64 15.44 9.34
N LYS A 230 21.61 15.41 8.42
CA LYS A 230 21.94 16.56 7.58
C LYS A 230 20.74 16.98 6.71
N ARG A 231 20.07 16.03 6.05
CA ARG A 231 18.86 16.30 5.24
C ARG A 231 17.72 16.87 6.08
N LEU A 232 17.52 16.34 7.28
CA LEU A 232 16.52 16.87 8.23
C LEU A 232 16.81 18.33 8.56
N ASN A 233 18.04 18.66 8.95
CA ASN A 233 18.48 20.02 9.25
C ASN A 233 18.26 20.99 8.08
N ASP A 234 18.56 20.56 6.85
CA ASP A 234 18.38 21.39 5.66
C ASP A 234 16.90 21.66 5.34
N ASN A 235 16.00 20.72 5.66
CA ASN A 235 14.56 20.91 5.47
C ASN A 235 13.90 21.70 6.61
N VAL A 236 14.32 21.48 7.87
CA VAL A 236 13.77 22.22 9.02
C VAL A 236 14.12 23.70 8.95
N LYS A 237 15.31 24.07 8.46
CA LYS A 237 15.70 25.49 8.24
C LYS A 237 14.78 26.27 7.31
N LYS A 238 13.97 25.59 6.48
CA LYS A 238 13.01 26.21 5.56
C LYS A 238 11.67 26.51 6.26
N ILE A 239 11.44 25.93 7.43
CA ILE A 239 10.24 26.15 8.23
C ILE A 239 10.34 27.49 8.95
N ARG A 240 9.24 28.23 8.96
CA ARG A 240 9.08 29.46 9.75
C ARG A 240 8.17 29.15 10.93
N ASN A 241 8.73 28.61 12.01
CA ASN A 241 8.00 28.31 13.23
C ASN A 241 8.96 28.29 14.43
N THR A 242 8.79 29.26 15.33
CA THR A 242 9.70 29.49 16.46
C THR A 242 9.81 28.30 17.42
N SER A 243 8.73 27.54 17.64
CA SER A 243 8.77 26.38 18.54
C SER A 243 9.59 25.25 17.92
N ILE A 244 9.33 24.94 16.65
CA ILE A 244 10.07 23.94 15.87
C ILE A 244 11.55 24.33 15.76
N GLU A 245 11.85 25.59 15.46
CA GLU A 245 13.22 26.09 15.36
C GLU A 245 14.00 25.97 16.68
N THR A 246 13.34 26.26 17.81
CA THR A 246 13.95 26.19 19.14
C THR A 246 14.27 24.74 19.52
N TYR A 247 13.29 23.84 19.34
CA TYR A 247 13.48 22.42 19.61
C TYR A 247 14.56 21.81 18.70
N HIS A 248 14.52 22.14 17.41
CA HIS A 248 15.52 21.71 16.43
C HIS A 248 16.95 22.12 16.80
N LYS A 249 17.16 23.33 17.33
CA LYS A 249 18.50 23.75 17.80
C LYS A 249 19.00 22.89 18.96
N GLN A 250 18.12 22.51 19.89
CA GLN A 250 18.47 21.63 21.01
C GLN A 250 18.82 20.22 20.50
N LEU A 251 18.00 19.69 19.60
CA LEU A 251 18.22 18.39 18.95
C LEU A 251 19.57 18.34 18.21
N MET A 252 19.90 19.37 17.44
CA MET A 252 21.18 19.44 16.71
C MET A 252 22.39 19.55 17.65
N LYS A 253 22.27 20.28 18.77
CA LYS A 253 23.33 20.36 19.78
C LYS A 253 23.63 18.99 20.38
N GLN A 254 22.61 18.18 20.65
CA GLN A 254 22.80 16.81 21.13
C GLN A 254 23.44 15.91 20.06
N TRP A 255 22.97 16.01 18.82
CA TRP A 255 23.55 15.27 17.69
C TRP A 255 25.05 15.53 17.53
N ASP A 256 25.51 16.77 17.64
CA ASP A 256 26.93 17.10 17.52
C ASP A 256 27.79 16.40 18.59
N ILE A 257 27.25 16.21 19.81
CA ILE A 257 27.92 15.46 20.88
C ILE A 257 28.01 13.97 20.51
N ILE A 258 26.90 13.38 20.06
CA ILE A 258 26.83 11.97 19.64
C ILE A 258 27.79 11.70 18.50
N LYS A 259 27.79 12.57 17.49
CA LYS A 259 28.70 12.57 16.35
C LYS A 259 30.16 12.58 16.80
N GLY A 260 30.50 13.37 17.81
CA GLY A 260 31.83 13.37 18.42
C GLY A 260 32.21 12.00 18.97
N LYS A 261 31.32 11.36 19.74
CA LYS A 261 31.58 10.03 20.35
C LYS A 261 31.74 8.91 19.33
N TYR A 262 30.93 8.88 18.28
CA TYR A 262 31.11 7.93 17.19
C TYR A 262 32.43 8.15 16.46
N LYS A 263 32.81 9.40 16.17
CA LYS A 263 34.11 9.70 15.56
C LYS A 263 35.28 9.30 16.44
N ASP A 264 35.17 9.47 17.76
CA ASP A 264 36.18 9.02 18.71
C ASP A 264 36.31 7.49 18.71
N TYR A 265 35.18 6.76 18.70
CA TYR A 265 35.17 5.31 18.58
C TYR A 265 35.79 4.83 17.26
N LEU A 266 35.43 5.42 16.12
CA LEU A 266 35.96 5.01 14.81
C LEU A 266 37.48 5.22 14.70
N LYS A 267 38.03 6.19 15.43
CA LYS A 267 39.48 6.44 15.52
C LYS A 267 40.19 5.51 16.50
N THR A 268 39.63 5.33 17.69
CA THR A 268 40.31 4.68 18.84
C THR A 268 39.94 3.21 19.01
N THR A 269 38.81 2.78 18.45
CA THR A 269 38.20 1.45 18.64
C THR A 269 37.98 1.06 20.11
N GLN A 270 37.90 2.04 21.01
CA GLN A 270 37.67 1.80 22.43
C GLN A 270 36.19 1.59 22.75
N ASN A 271 35.89 0.50 23.46
CA ASN A 271 34.52 0.14 23.82
C ASN A 271 33.82 1.18 24.73
N ASP A 272 34.57 1.94 25.53
CA ASP A 272 33.99 3.02 26.36
C ASP A 272 33.40 4.17 25.52
N ALA A 273 34.01 4.48 24.37
CA ALA A 273 33.52 5.54 23.49
C ALA A 273 32.18 5.16 22.84
N ILE A 274 32.02 3.91 22.40
CA ILE A 274 30.76 3.43 21.83
C ILE A 274 29.67 3.28 22.89
N LEU A 275 29.97 2.77 24.09
CA LEU A 275 28.98 2.70 25.17
C LEU A 275 28.40 4.08 25.54
N ARG A 276 29.23 5.12 25.55
CA ARG A 276 28.76 6.50 25.74
C ARG A 276 27.90 6.98 24.58
N ALA A 277 28.28 6.63 23.35
CA ALA A 277 27.50 6.96 22.16
C ALA A 277 26.12 6.29 22.19
N GLU A 278 26.03 5.04 22.64
CA GLU A 278 24.79 4.28 22.76
C GLU A 278 23.80 4.92 23.73
N THR A 279 24.26 5.28 24.93
CA THR A 279 23.44 5.95 25.94
C THR A 279 22.87 7.27 25.42
N LEU A 280 23.72 8.06 24.74
CA LEU A 280 23.28 9.33 24.16
C LEU A 280 22.33 9.12 22.98
N LEU A 281 22.55 8.09 22.15
CA LEU A 281 21.67 7.76 21.02
C LEU A 281 20.27 7.34 21.49
N HIS A 282 20.17 6.64 22.63
CA HIS A 282 18.89 6.31 23.23
C HIS A 282 18.11 7.56 23.69
N SER A 283 18.78 8.51 24.36
CA SER A 283 18.17 9.80 24.72
C SER A 283 17.74 10.58 23.47
N TYR A 284 18.58 10.61 22.44
CA TYR A 284 18.29 11.30 21.18
C TYR A 284 17.08 10.72 20.45
N LEU A 285 16.85 9.41 20.54
CA LEU A 285 15.63 8.79 20.04
C LEU A 285 14.38 9.32 20.75
N GLY A 286 14.45 9.52 22.08
CA GLY A 286 13.36 10.15 22.85
C GLY A 286 13.05 11.55 22.35
N ASP A 287 14.07 12.39 22.21
CA ASP A 287 13.93 13.76 21.71
C ASP A 287 13.42 13.80 20.26
N LEU A 288 13.82 12.82 19.42
CA LEU A 288 13.32 12.70 18.05
C LEU A 288 11.82 12.36 18.01
N LYS A 289 11.31 11.55 18.95
CA LYS A 289 9.88 11.24 19.09
C LYS A 289 9.07 12.47 19.49
N GLU A 290 9.55 13.23 20.46
CA GLU A 290 8.93 14.49 20.85
C GLU A 290 8.93 15.50 19.70
N PHE A 291 10.05 15.65 18.98
CA PHE A 291 10.12 16.51 17.81
C PHE A 291 9.17 16.07 16.70
N TYR A 292 9.06 14.76 16.47
CA TYR A 292 8.12 14.19 15.51
C TYR A 292 6.67 14.50 15.88
N ASN A 293 6.30 14.38 17.16
CA ASN A 293 4.98 14.75 17.65
C ASN A 293 4.71 16.25 17.54
N LEU A 294 5.72 17.10 17.72
CA LEU A 294 5.59 18.55 17.50
C LEU A 294 5.36 18.91 16.03
N VAL A 295 6.01 18.20 15.09
CA VAL A 295 5.89 18.44 13.64
C VAL A 295 4.61 17.84 13.07
N SER A 296 4.17 16.70 13.60
CA SER A 296 3.01 15.94 13.11
C SER A 296 1.72 16.27 13.85
N GLY A 297 1.82 16.79 15.08
CA GLY A 297 0.71 17.06 15.97
C GLY A 297 0.07 18.40 15.68
N SER A 298 -1.24 18.38 15.42
CA SER A 298 -2.03 19.60 15.33
C SER A 298 -3.50 19.29 15.60
N ASP A 299 -3.83 19.00 16.85
CA ASP A 299 -5.22 18.81 17.31
C ASP A 299 -6.11 20.00 16.91
N SER A 300 -5.52 21.20 16.90
CA SER A 300 -6.16 22.44 16.42
C SER A 300 -6.53 22.39 14.93
N LEU A 301 -5.67 21.83 14.07
CA LEU A 301 -5.95 21.67 12.63
C LEU A 301 -6.98 20.57 12.40
N MET A 302 -6.94 19.47 13.17
CA MET A 302 -7.97 18.42 13.09
C MET A 302 -9.36 18.97 13.43
N GLY A 303 -9.46 19.80 14.48
CA GLY A 303 -10.71 20.49 14.82
C GLY A 303 -11.16 21.46 13.72
N THR A 304 -10.23 22.24 13.17
CA THR A 304 -10.52 23.22 12.10
C THR A 304 -11.01 22.55 10.82
N THR A 305 -10.33 21.49 10.38
CA THR A 305 -10.69 20.70 9.19
C THR A 305 -12.00 19.93 9.40
N LYS A 306 -12.22 19.35 10.58
CA LYS A 306 -13.51 18.73 10.94
C LYS A 306 -14.66 19.73 10.85
N ASN A 307 -14.51 20.93 11.39
CA ASN A 307 -15.53 21.98 11.32
C ASN A 307 -15.82 22.42 9.87
N TYR A 308 -14.77 22.57 9.06
CA TYR A 308 -14.93 22.87 7.63
C TYR A 308 -15.76 21.80 6.92
N VAL A 309 -15.45 20.52 7.15
CA VAL A 309 -16.19 19.39 6.56
C VAL A 309 -17.64 19.38 7.06
N ILE A 310 -17.88 19.51 8.37
CA ILE A 310 -19.23 19.53 8.96
C ILE A 310 -20.13 20.58 8.31
N ASN A 311 -19.59 21.77 8.02
CA ASN A 311 -20.37 22.85 7.40
C ASN A 311 -20.82 22.53 5.96
N ILE A 312 -20.11 21.65 5.25
CA ILE A 312 -20.39 21.29 3.85
C ILE A 312 -21.32 20.07 3.74
N ILE A 313 -21.31 19.18 4.74
CA ILE A 313 -22.09 17.93 4.74
C ILE A 313 -23.58 18.13 4.39
N PRO A 314 -24.33 19.09 4.96
CA PRO A 314 -25.76 19.22 4.68
C PRO A 314 -26.05 19.50 3.20
N LYS A 315 -25.29 20.41 2.58
CA LYS A 315 -25.42 20.73 1.15
C LYS A 315 -25.03 19.53 0.30
N LEU A 316 -23.91 18.89 0.63
CA LEU A 316 -23.43 17.71 -0.09
C LEU A 316 -24.46 16.56 -0.08
N LYS A 317 -25.05 16.26 1.08
CA LYS A 317 -26.10 15.23 1.19
C LYS A 317 -27.31 15.58 0.34
N ALA A 318 -27.72 16.84 0.31
CA ALA A 318 -28.81 17.30 -0.55
C ALA A 318 -28.48 17.17 -2.04
N ASP A 319 -27.26 17.53 -2.46
CA ASP A 319 -26.82 17.44 -3.86
C ASP A 319 -26.67 15.98 -4.32
N LEU A 320 -26.24 15.08 -3.42
CA LEU A 320 -25.99 13.67 -3.73
C LEU A 320 -27.21 12.76 -3.58
N ILE A 321 -28.30 13.22 -2.96
CA ILE A 321 -29.47 12.37 -2.68
C ILE A 321 -30.06 11.77 -3.96
N ILE A 322 -30.08 12.54 -5.06
CA ILE A 322 -30.60 12.12 -6.37
C ILE A 322 -29.75 11.02 -7.01
N PHE A 323 -28.49 10.86 -6.59
CA PHE A 323 -27.57 9.85 -7.09
C PHE A 323 -27.51 8.61 -6.18
N THR A 324 -28.23 8.57 -5.06
CA THR A 324 -28.20 7.45 -4.11
C THR A 324 -28.47 6.11 -4.77
N ASN A 325 -29.56 6.01 -5.53
CA ASN A 325 -29.91 4.77 -6.25
C ASN A 325 -28.83 4.40 -7.28
N PHE A 326 -28.24 5.40 -7.93
CA PHE A 326 -27.14 5.17 -8.88
C PHE A 326 -25.91 4.62 -8.16
N PHE A 327 -25.52 5.17 -7.01
CA PHE A 327 -24.41 4.67 -6.21
C PHE A 327 -24.65 3.24 -5.75
N GLN A 328 -25.82 2.94 -5.19
CA GLN A 328 -26.15 1.59 -4.73
C GLN A 328 -26.08 0.56 -5.87
N VAL A 329 -26.61 0.89 -7.06
CA VAL A 329 -26.48 0.02 -8.24
C VAL A 329 -25.02 -0.10 -8.69
N LYS A 330 -24.24 0.99 -8.67
CA LYS A 330 -22.81 1.01 -9.04
C LYS A 330 -21.93 0.19 -8.09
N GLY A 331 -22.24 0.17 -6.80
CA GLY A 331 -21.53 -0.65 -5.80
C GLY A 331 -21.71 -2.13 -6.09
N VAL A 332 -22.96 -2.54 -6.27
CA VAL A 332 -23.35 -3.95 -6.44
C VAL A 332 -23.05 -4.48 -7.84
N LYS A 333 -23.00 -3.64 -8.88
CA LYS A 333 -22.75 -4.08 -10.28
C LYS A 333 -21.81 -3.13 -11.03
N ASN A 334 -20.70 -3.69 -11.51
CA ASN A 334 -19.84 -3.10 -12.54
C ASN A 334 -20.66 -3.04 -13.84
N PHE A 335 -21.22 -1.86 -14.10
CA PHE A 335 -22.10 -1.44 -15.20
C PHE A 335 -22.47 -2.38 -16.35
N GLU A 336 -23.78 -2.31 -16.68
CA GLU A 336 -24.43 -2.73 -17.94
C GLU A 336 -24.97 -1.55 -18.80
N LEU A 337 -24.64 -0.27 -18.55
CA LEU A 337 -25.22 0.79 -19.40
C LEU A 337 -24.59 0.81 -20.79
N GLY A 338 -25.42 0.45 -21.77
CA GLY A 338 -25.26 0.86 -23.16
C GLY A 338 -25.30 2.39 -23.35
N SER A 339 -24.74 2.82 -24.49
CA SER A 339 -24.55 4.19 -24.98
C SER A 339 -23.24 4.84 -24.50
N ARG A 340 -22.15 4.89 -25.28
CA ARG A 340 -21.97 4.91 -26.74
C ARG A 340 -20.76 4.04 -27.13
N ASN A 341 -20.96 3.15 -28.10
CA ASN A 341 -20.08 2.04 -28.53
C ASN A 341 -20.07 0.87 -27.52
N SER A 342 -21.02 -0.05 -27.71
CA SER A 342 -21.55 -1.00 -26.72
C SER A 342 -20.62 -2.20 -26.43
N LEU A 343 -19.77 -2.07 -25.40
CA LEU A 343 -19.08 -3.19 -24.74
C LEU A 343 -19.27 -3.07 -23.23
N THR A 344 -20.14 -3.90 -22.67
CA THR A 344 -20.30 -4.09 -21.22
C THR A 344 -19.36 -5.21 -20.76
N ILE A 345 -18.99 -5.25 -19.48
CA ILE A 345 -18.18 -6.36 -18.96
C ILE A 345 -18.87 -7.73 -19.12
N ASN A 346 -20.20 -7.74 -19.14
CA ASN A 346 -21.01 -8.92 -19.43
C ASN A 346 -20.96 -9.31 -20.92
N LYS A 347 -20.77 -8.35 -21.84
CA LYS A 347 -20.54 -8.67 -23.25
C LYS A 347 -19.21 -9.40 -23.48
N TYR A 348 -18.18 -9.16 -22.67
CA TYR A 348 -16.97 -9.99 -22.67
C TYR A 348 -17.24 -11.45 -22.29
N MET A 349 -18.24 -11.70 -21.45
CA MET A 349 -18.63 -13.07 -21.12
C MET A 349 -19.36 -13.75 -22.28
N GLU A 350 -20.03 -12.97 -23.14
CA GLU A 350 -20.71 -13.42 -24.36
C GLU A 350 -19.74 -13.62 -25.54
N ASP A 351 -18.78 -12.70 -25.71
CA ASP A 351 -17.83 -12.67 -26.83
C ASP A 351 -16.71 -13.73 -26.70
N PHE A 352 -16.51 -14.28 -25.50
CA PHE A 352 -15.46 -15.25 -25.20
C PHE A 352 -16.07 -16.60 -24.77
N PRO A 353 -16.20 -17.57 -25.69
CA PRO A 353 -16.89 -18.84 -25.42
C PRO A 353 -16.30 -19.59 -24.24
N GLY A 354 -17.14 -19.83 -23.23
CA GLY A 354 -16.78 -20.55 -22.02
C GLY A 354 -16.03 -19.71 -20.99
N LEU A 355 -15.81 -18.40 -21.19
CA LEU A 355 -15.28 -17.52 -20.15
C LEU A 355 -16.29 -17.40 -19.00
N VAL A 356 -15.80 -17.60 -17.77
CA VAL A 356 -16.59 -17.60 -16.54
C VAL A 356 -16.23 -16.42 -15.65
N HIS A 357 -14.96 -16.01 -15.61
CA HIS A 357 -14.52 -14.83 -14.88
C HIS A 357 -13.14 -14.39 -15.36
N PHE A 358 -12.79 -13.12 -15.15
CA PHE A 358 -11.43 -12.64 -15.34
C PHE A 358 -11.08 -11.51 -14.37
N ILE A 359 -9.80 -11.35 -14.10
CA ILE A 359 -9.26 -10.23 -13.34
C ILE A 359 -8.08 -9.67 -14.13
N TYR A 360 -8.23 -8.47 -14.66
CA TYR A 360 -7.16 -7.75 -15.34
C TYR A 360 -6.65 -6.62 -14.46
N ILE A 361 -5.33 -6.49 -14.33
CA ILE A 361 -4.70 -5.49 -13.48
C ILE A 361 -3.57 -4.80 -14.23
N ASP A 362 -3.64 -3.48 -14.28
CA ASP A 362 -2.52 -2.63 -14.68
C ASP A 362 -1.65 -2.37 -13.45
N ARG A 363 -0.52 -3.07 -13.32
CA ARG A 363 0.39 -2.98 -12.17
C ARG A 363 1.31 -1.76 -12.21
N ASN A 364 1.08 -0.81 -13.11
CA ASN A 364 1.74 0.49 -13.10
C ASN A 364 0.93 1.51 -12.31
N THR A 365 -0.40 1.38 -12.35
CA THR A 365 -1.34 2.20 -11.59
C THR A 365 -2.06 1.42 -10.50
N HIS A 366 -1.83 0.10 -10.46
CA HIS A 366 -2.51 -0.90 -9.64
C HIS A 366 -4.02 -0.84 -9.77
N ARG A 367 -4.52 -0.55 -10.98
CA ARG A 367 -5.94 -0.46 -11.29
C ARG A 367 -6.45 -1.78 -11.82
N MET A 368 -7.55 -2.26 -11.24
CA MET A 368 -8.18 -3.53 -11.57
C MET A 368 -9.46 -3.34 -12.40
N THR A 369 -9.69 -4.29 -13.31
CA THR A 369 -10.91 -4.45 -14.09
C THR A 369 -11.34 -5.91 -14.03
N ALA A 370 -12.53 -6.18 -13.51
CA ALA A 370 -13.08 -7.52 -13.38
C ALA A 370 -14.62 -7.48 -13.40
N PRO A 371 -15.30 -8.55 -13.87
CA PRO A 371 -16.74 -8.68 -13.73
C PRO A 371 -17.16 -8.62 -12.25
N THR A 372 -18.42 -8.30 -12.01
CA THR A 372 -18.95 -8.37 -10.64
C THR A 372 -19.32 -9.80 -10.31
N LEU A 373 -18.95 -10.24 -9.12
CA LEU A 373 -19.47 -11.47 -8.56
C LEU A 373 -20.83 -11.13 -7.94
N ASP A 374 -21.94 -11.47 -8.61
CA ASP A 374 -23.28 -11.31 -8.01
C ASP A 374 -23.39 -12.29 -6.83
N MET A 375 -23.34 -11.75 -5.61
CA MET A 375 -23.17 -12.54 -4.37
C MET A 375 -24.47 -13.10 -3.81
N ASN A 376 -25.57 -13.05 -4.55
CA ASN A 376 -26.88 -13.50 -4.06
C ASN A 376 -27.25 -14.90 -4.59
N ALA A 377 -26.54 -15.96 -4.16
CA ALA A 377 -26.95 -17.37 -4.32
C ALA A 377 -25.97 -18.36 -3.64
N GLU A 378 -26.43 -19.60 -3.33
CA GLU A 378 -25.57 -20.74 -2.96
C GLU A 378 -24.47 -21.05 -4.01
N LYS A 379 -24.71 -20.73 -5.29
CA LYS A 379 -23.72 -20.88 -6.37
C LYS A 379 -22.59 -19.84 -6.31
N ALA A 380 -22.82 -18.70 -5.65
CA ALA A 380 -21.83 -17.63 -5.53
C ALA A 380 -20.66 -18.05 -4.64
N ASP A 381 -20.93 -18.78 -3.55
CA ASP A 381 -19.88 -19.25 -2.63
C ASP A 381 -18.95 -20.29 -3.26
N PHE A 382 -19.51 -21.20 -4.08
CA PHE A 382 -18.71 -22.15 -4.85
C PHE A 382 -17.77 -21.42 -5.82
N MET A 383 -18.31 -20.47 -6.61
CA MET A 383 -17.51 -19.69 -7.55
C MET A 383 -16.46 -18.83 -6.86
N ARG A 384 -16.81 -18.19 -5.74
CA ARG A 384 -15.90 -17.43 -4.88
C ARG A 384 -14.73 -18.29 -4.44
N LYS A 385 -14.99 -19.47 -3.86
CA LYS A 385 -13.93 -20.39 -3.44
C LYS A 385 -13.00 -20.77 -4.60
N LYS A 386 -13.54 -21.00 -5.80
CA LYS A 386 -12.73 -21.30 -7.00
C LYS A 386 -11.87 -20.11 -7.43
N ILE A 387 -12.39 -18.89 -7.40
CA ILE A 387 -11.65 -17.67 -7.76
C ILE A 387 -10.54 -17.39 -6.74
N TRP A 388 -10.79 -17.52 -5.44
CA TRP A 388 -9.77 -17.35 -4.41
C TRP A 388 -8.67 -18.40 -4.51
N ASN A 389 -9.04 -19.67 -4.70
CA ASN A 389 -8.07 -20.73 -4.94
C ASN A 389 -7.23 -20.46 -6.20
N MET A 390 -7.85 -19.94 -7.26
CA MET A 390 -7.13 -19.57 -8.48
C MET A 390 -6.08 -18.48 -8.20
N MET A 391 -6.45 -17.40 -7.52
CA MET A 391 -5.54 -16.30 -7.20
C MET A 391 -4.40 -16.77 -6.29
N SER A 392 -4.72 -17.54 -5.24
CA SER A 392 -3.73 -18.12 -4.32
C SER A 392 -2.74 -19.04 -5.02
N PHE A 393 -3.24 -19.91 -5.91
CA PHE A 393 -2.42 -20.85 -6.69
C PHE A 393 -1.49 -20.09 -7.64
N ALA A 394 -2.02 -19.13 -8.38
CA ALA A 394 -1.25 -18.28 -9.28
C ALA A 394 -0.14 -17.49 -8.56
N HIS A 395 -0.46 -16.84 -7.44
CA HIS A 395 0.52 -16.10 -6.64
C HIS A 395 1.60 -17.02 -6.04
N THR A 396 1.24 -18.24 -5.65
CA THR A 396 2.21 -19.24 -5.21
C THR A 396 3.19 -19.61 -6.32
N HIS A 397 2.71 -19.81 -7.54
CA HIS A 397 3.56 -20.09 -8.69
C HIS A 397 4.38 -18.87 -9.16
N LEU A 398 3.84 -17.65 -9.02
CA LEU A 398 4.58 -16.42 -9.31
C LEU A 398 5.81 -16.28 -8.42
N ARG A 399 5.69 -16.59 -7.13
CA ARG A 399 6.84 -16.61 -6.19
C ARG A 399 7.89 -17.65 -6.55
N GLN A 400 7.50 -18.72 -7.24
CA GLN A 400 8.43 -19.71 -7.76
C GLN A 400 9.09 -19.26 -9.08
N GLY A 401 8.76 -18.06 -9.58
CA GLY A 401 9.28 -17.47 -10.81
C GLY A 401 8.42 -17.72 -12.06
N HIS A 402 7.27 -18.37 -11.93
CA HIS A 402 6.38 -18.62 -13.07
C HIS A 402 5.50 -17.41 -13.35
N THR A 403 5.79 -16.69 -14.44
CA THR A 403 4.97 -15.54 -14.86
C THR A 403 3.78 -15.92 -15.73
N SER A 404 3.69 -17.18 -16.17
CA SER A 404 2.50 -17.68 -16.88
C SER A 404 2.26 -19.16 -16.58
N ILE A 405 1.01 -19.51 -16.30
CA ILE A 405 0.59 -20.89 -16.06
C ILE A 405 -0.85 -21.09 -16.56
N ILE A 406 -1.13 -22.29 -17.07
CA ILE A 406 -2.47 -22.76 -17.43
C ILE A 406 -2.67 -24.10 -16.73
N TRP A 407 -3.79 -24.25 -16.04
CA TRP A 407 -4.13 -25.49 -15.35
C TRP A 407 -5.63 -25.75 -15.42
N ARG A 408 -6.08 -26.93 -14.98
CA ARG A 408 -7.49 -27.29 -14.99
C ARG A 408 -7.83 -28.16 -13.80
N ASP A 409 -9.09 -28.09 -13.38
CA ASP A 409 -9.71 -29.08 -12.51
C ASP A 409 -10.85 -29.81 -13.24
N MET A 410 -11.73 -30.48 -12.50
CA MET A 410 -12.87 -31.20 -13.08
C MET A 410 -13.94 -30.29 -13.68
N THR A 411 -13.99 -29.01 -13.29
CA THR A 411 -15.06 -28.07 -13.62
C THR A 411 -14.57 -26.94 -14.54
N PHE A 412 -13.36 -26.44 -14.30
CA PHE A 412 -12.85 -25.23 -14.93
C PHE A 412 -11.42 -25.39 -15.45
N SER A 413 -11.11 -24.62 -16.50
CA SER A 413 -9.77 -24.35 -17.00
C SER A 413 -9.35 -22.95 -16.56
N TYR A 414 -8.18 -22.81 -15.98
CA TYR A 414 -7.67 -21.59 -15.39
C TYR A 414 -6.42 -21.12 -16.14
N GLY A 415 -6.23 -19.81 -16.22
CA GLY A 415 -5.01 -19.21 -16.73
C GLY A 415 -4.57 -18.02 -15.89
N TYR A 416 -3.26 -17.92 -15.69
CA TYR A 416 -2.59 -16.80 -15.08
C TYR A 416 -1.48 -16.31 -15.99
N PHE A 417 -1.42 -15.00 -16.21
CA PHE A 417 -0.44 -14.36 -17.08
C PHE A 417 0.03 -13.04 -16.47
N LEU A 418 1.34 -12.90 -16.31
CA LEU A 418 2.02 -11.68 -15.96
C LEU A 418 3.03 -11.37 -17.08
N TRP A 419 2.94 -10.17 -17.65
CA TRP A 419 3.84 -9.77 -18.74
C TRP A 419 4.29 -8.32 -18.61
N PHE A 420 5.34 -8.01 -19.35
CA PHE A 420 5.96 -6.70 -19.39
C PHE A 420 5.96 -6.15 -20.80
N GLU A 421 5.73 -4.85 -20.93
CA GLU A 421 5.81 -4.12 -22.18
C GLU A 421 6.72 -2.91 -22.04
N ASN A 422 7.34 -2.50 -23.15
CA ASN A 422 8.03 -1.21 -23.20
C ASN A 422 7.01 -0.05 -23.28
N GLN A 423 7.50 1.20 -23.26
CA GLN A 423 6.59 2.36 -23.40
C GLN A 423 5.78 2.35 -24.71
N GLY A 424 6.34 1.77 -25.78
CA GLY A 424 5.70 1.61 -27.08
C GLY A 424 4.77 0.40 -27.20
N GLY A 425 4.49 -0.33 -26.10
CA GLY A 425 3.55 -1.46 -26.10
C GLY A 425 4.14 -2.78 -26.62
N SER A 426 5.42 -2.84 -26.99
CA SER A 426 6.02 -4.10 -27.43
C SER A 426 6.37 -4.99 -26.23
N PRO A 427 6.10 -6.30 -26.30
CA PRO A 427 6.36 -7.22 -25.20
C PRO A 427 7.88 -7.35 -24.93
N ILE A 428 8.26 -7.32 -23.66
CA ILE A 428 9.63 -7.50 -23.19
C ILE A 428 9.82 -8.96 -22.77
N LYS A 429 10.81 -9.63 -23.36
CA LYS A 429 11.19 -10.98 -22.96
C LYS A 429 11.98 -10.97 -21.65
N ILE A 430 11.57 -11.82 -20.71
CA ILE A 430 12.24 -12.02 -19.44
C ILE A 430 13.47 -12.93 -19.66
N PRO A 431 14.64 -12.64 -19.08
CA PRO A 431 15.80 -13.52 -19.15
C PRO A 431 15.51 -14.87 -18.49
N THR A 432 15.75 -15.97 -19.20
CA THR A 432 15.53 -17.37 -18.75
C THR A 432 16.36 -17.80 -17.55
N ASN A 433 17.43 -17.06 -17.20
CA ASN A 433 18.35 -17.39 -16.12
C ASN A 433 18.10 -16.59 -14.83
N SER A 434 16.93 -15.96 -14.69
CA SER A 434 16.57 -15.23 -13.48
C SER A 434 16.29 -16.25 -12.37
N THR A 435 17.25 -16.44 -11.47
CA THR A 435 17.14 -17.24 -10.24
C THR A 435 15.79 -17.03 -9.56
N ALA A 436 15.29 -18.09 -8.91
CA ALA A 436 14.04 -18.11 -8.16
C ALA A 436 13.79 -16.77 -7.45
N ILE A 437 12.70 -16.12 -7.84
CA ILE A 437 12.33 -14.80 -7.36
C ILE A 437 11.79 -14.97 -5.94
N VAL A 438 12.68 -15.00 -4.94
CA VAL A 438 12.28 -15.14 -3.53
C VAL A 438 11.82 -13.76 -3.02
N PHE A 439 10.71 -13.27 -3.56
CA PHE A 439 9.95 -12.21 -2.93
C PHE A 439 8.89 -12.82 -2.00
N ARG A 440 8.42 -12.01 -1.04
CA ARG A 440 7.28 -12.36 -0.19
C ARG A 440 5.99 -12.41 -1.02
N THR A 441 4.84 -12.36 -0.36
CA THR A 441 3.51 -12.35 -0.97
C THR A 441 3.38 -11.27 -2.07
N PRO A 442 2.86 -11.63 -3.26
CA PRO A 442 2.52 -10.64 -4.28
C PRO A 442 1.50 -9.63 -3.77
N GLY A 443 1.73 -8.34 -4.04
CA GLY A 443 0.91 -7.26 -3.50
C GLY A 443 1.65 -5.91 -3.52
N ILE A 444 1.02 -4.88 -2.97
CA ILE A 444 1.56 -3.52 -2.88
C ILE A 444 1.59 -2.95 -1.45
N LEU A 445 0.79 -3.47 -0.52
CA LEU A 445 0.72 -3.04 0.88
C LEU A 445 2.08 -3.21 1.58
N ASP A 446 2.69 -4.40 1.44
CA ASP A 446 4.02 -4.69 2.00
C ASP A 446 5.13 -4.43 0.98
N ASN A 447 5.18 -3.17 0.53
CA ASN A 447 5.96 -2.71 -0.61
C ASN A 447 5.45 -3.22 -1.96
N ASP A 448 5.73 -2.46 -3.01
CA ASP A 448 5.32 -2.81 -4.36
C ASP A 448 6.14 -4.00 -4.90
N TYR A 449 5.54 -5.19 -4.83
CA TYR A 449 6.09 -6.44 -5.35
C TYR A 449 6.44 -6.31 -6.84
N PHE A 450 5.56 -5.68 -7.63
CA PHE A 450 5.70 -5.59 -9.08
C PHE A 450 6.78 -4.59 -9.48
N LEU A 451 6.97 -3.52 -8.70
CA LEU A 451 8.11 -2.62 -8.85
C LEU A 451 9.44 -3.34 -8.57
N LYS A 452 9.51 -4.11 -7.47
CA LYS A 452 10.70 -4.92 -7.14
C LYS A 452 10.98 -5.96 -8.22
N LEU A 453 9.93 -6.58 -8.75
CA LEU A 453 9.99 -7.53 -9.85
C LEU A 453 10.56 -6.89 -11.12
N LYS A 454 10.08 -5.70 -11.51
CA LYS A 454 10.63 -4.92 -12.63
C LYS A 454 12.12 -4.63 -12.43
N LYS A 455 12.51 -4.14 -11.25
CA LYS A 455 13.92 -3.83 -10.93
C LYS A 455 14.83 -5.06 -11.00
N THR A 456 14.32 -6.22 -10.61
CA THR A 456 15.11 -7.46 -10.51
C THR A 456 15.19 -8.21 -11.83
N LEU A 457 14.07 -8.33 -12.57
CA LEU A 457 14.03 -9.02 -13.85
C LEU A 457 14.58 -8.20 -15.01
N LEU A 458 14.48 -6.86 -14.93
CA LEU A 458 14.84 -5.95 -16.01
C LEU A 458 15.77 -4.82 -15.52
N PRO A 459 16.94 -5.14 -14.91
CA PRO A 459 17.79 -4.15 -14.26
C PRO A 459 18.44 -3.12 -15.20
N LYS A 460 18.48 -3.42 -16.51
CA LYS A 460 19.05 -2.53 -17.54
C LYS A 460 18.13 -1.38 -17.93
N SER A 461 16.85 -1.45 -17.55
CA SER A 461 15.82 -0.51 -17.96
C SER A 461 15.24 0.17 -16.72
N SER A 462 14.92 1.46 -16.84
CA SER A 462 14.21 2.16 -15.76
C SER A 462 12.83 1.53 -15.53
N PRO A 463 12.43 1.20 -14.29
CA PRO A 463 11.11 0.64 -13.98
C PRO A 463 9.92 1.50 -14.43
N THR A 464 10.14 2.81 -14.60
CA THR A 464 9.14 3.78 -15.10
C THR A 464 8.90 3.67 -16.61
N LYS A 465 9.82 3.05 -17.35
CA LYS A 465 9.70 2.81 -18.80
C LYS A 465 9.15 1.42 -19.13
N ILE A 466 8.86 0.63 -18.10
CA ILE A 466 8.36 -0.75 -18.22
C ILE A 466 6.94 -0.77 -17.69
N LYS A 467 6.01 -1.16 -18.56
CA LYS A 467 4.63 -1.44 -18.18
C LYS A 467 4.53 -2.89 -17.68
N CYS A 468 3.84 -3.11 -16.58
CA CYS A 468 3.55 -4.44 -16.03
C CYS A 468 2.05 -4.68 -16.01
N TYR A 469 1.62 -5.85 -16.48
CA TYR A 469 0.22 -6.24 -16.55
C TYR A 469 0.03 -7.65 -16.00
N GLU A 470 -1.11 -7.87 -15.36
CA GLU A 470 -1.49 -9.16 -14.76
C GLU A 470 -2.91 -9.53 -15.18
N LEU A 471 -3.11 -10.79 -15.53
CA LEU A 471 -4.39 -11.33 -15.95
C LEU A 471 -4.64 -12.71 -15.32
N PHE A 472 -5.80 -12.84 -14.70
CA PHE A 472 -6.38 -14.12 -14.29
C PHE A 472 -7.61 -14.39 -15.15
N CYS A 473 -7.82 -15.64 -15.55
CA CYS A 473 -9.01 -16.04 -16.28
C CYS A 473 -9.48 -17.43 -15.87
N VAL A 474 -10.80 -17.60 -15.81
CA VAL A 474 -11.48 -18.87 -15.54
C VAL A 474 -12.39 -19.16 -16.73
N HIS A 475 -12.26 -20.34 -17.31
CA HIS A 475 -13.12 -20.84 -18.36
C HIS A 475 -13.76 -22.17 -17.93
N LEU A 476 -14.86 -22.57 -18.56
CA LEU A 476 -15.41 -23.91 -18.43
C LEU A 476 -14.36 -24.96 -18.83
N GLY A 477 -14.33 -26.11 -18.13
CA GLY A 477 -13.27 -27.12 -18.26
C GLY A 477 -13.13 -27.76 -19.64
N LEU A 478 -14.08 -27.53 -20.55
CA LEU A 478 -14.03 -27.98 -21.95
C LEU A 478 -13.11 -27.10 -22.82
N THR A 479 -12.76 -25.89 -22.36
CA THR A 479 -11.87 -24.99 -23.09
C THR A 479 -10.45 -25.55 -23.11
N THR A 480 -9.90 -25.72 -24.32
CA THR A 480 -8.53 -26.22 -24.52
C THR A 480 -7.49 -25.18 -24.05
N PRO A 481 -6.29 -25.58 -23.62
CA PRO A 481 -5.24 -24.64 -23.24
C PRO A 481 -4.88 -23.62 -24.34
N ALA A 482 -4.90 -24.06 -25.61
CA ALA A 482 -4.65 -23.17 -26.75
C ALA A 482 -5.78 -22.15 -26.94
N GLY A 483 -7.04 -22.58 -26.80
CA GLY A 483 -8.20 -21.69 -26.87
C GLY A 483 -8.21 -20.67 -25.72
N LEU A 484 -7.89 -21.11 -24.50
CA LEU A 484 -7.75 -20.23 -23.34
C LEU A 484 -6.67 -19.18 -23.57
N LEU A 485 -5.51 -19.57 -24.10
CA LEU A 485 -4.41 -18.63 -24.38
C LEU A 485 -4.79 -17.59 -25.45
N ASP A 486 -5.47 -18.01 -26.51
CA ASP A 486 -5.96 -17.11 -27.56
C ASP A 486 -6.99 -16.10 -27.01
N GLN A 487 -7.95 -16.59 -26.21
CA GLN A 487 -8.94 -15.77 -25.54
C GLN A 487 -8.29 -14.79 -24.54
N ALA A 488 -7.30 -15.23 -23.76
CA ALA A 488 -6.58 -14.35 -22.82
C ALA A 488 -5.85 -13.20 -23.55
N ARG A 489 -5.25 -13.45 -24.72
CA ARG A 489 -4.61 -12.41 -25.54
C ARG A 489 -5.62 -11.39 -26.07
N LYS A 490 -6.72 -11.88 -26.63
CA LYS A 490 -7.81 -11.01 -27.13
C LYS A 490 -8.41 -10.16 -26.01
N LEU A 491 -8.66 -10.77 -24.86
CA LEU A 491 -9.15 -10.06 -23.67
C LEU A 491 -8.19 -8.95 -23.23
N ALA A 492 -6.90 -9.25 -23.11
CA ALA A 492 -5.89 -8.25 -22.75
C ALA A 492 -5.80 -7.10 -23.77
N ALA A 493 -5.98 -7.40 -25.07
CA ALA A 493 -5.93 -6.42 -26.15
C ALA A 493 -7.14 -5.48 -26.21
N THR A 494 -8.29 -5.87 -25.65
CA THR A 494 -9.53 -5.08 -25.75
C THR A 494 -9.99 -4.52 -24.40
N VAL A 495 -9.51 -5.04 -23.26
CA VAL A 495 -9.94 -4.60 -21.91
C VAL A 495 -9.75 -3.10 -21.65
N TRP A 496 -8.85 -2.43 -22.37
CA TRP A 496 -8.67 -0.98 -22.28
C TRP A 496 -9.92 -0.19 -22.70
N GLU A 497 -10.78 -0.76 -23.56
CA GLU A 497 -12.03 -0.15 -24.00
C GLU A 497 -12.99 0.08 -22.81
N LEU A 498 -12.92 -0.77 -21.78
CA LEU A 498 -13.68 -0.63 -20.54
C LEU A 498 -13.17 0.52 -19.67
N LYS A 499 -11.91 0.94 -19.83
CA LYS A 499 -11.31 2.04 -19.06
C LYS A 499 -11.67 3.42 -19.62
N GLY A 500 -12.20 3.50 -20.84
CA GLY A 500 -12.58 4.77 -21.50
C GLY A 500 -11.42 5.64 -21.98
N PHE A 501 -10.16 5.21 -21.78
CA PHE A 501 -8.96 5.90 -22.26
C PHE A 501 -8.06 4.91 -23.01
N PRO A 502 -7.74 5.15 -24.30
CA PRO A 502 -6.77 4.35 -25.02
C PRO A 502 -5.39 4.56 -24.40
N THR A 503 -4.78 3.51 -23.85
CA THR A 503 -3.40 3.57 -23.33
C THR A 503 -2.32 3.59 -24.42
N HIS A 504 -2.69 3.38 -25.68
CA HIS A 504 -2.20 4.00 -26.93
C HIS A 504 -2.62 3.17 -28.18
N ALA A 505 -2.43 3.78 -29.34
CA ALA A 505 -2.89 3.38 -30.67
C ALA A 505 -2.21 2.11 -31.24
N ILE A 506 -3.05 1.21 -31.76
CA ILE A 506 -2.91 0.43 -33.01
C ILE A 506 -1.70 -0.53 -33.14
N ASP A 507 -2.07 -1.81 -33.28
CA ASP A 507 -1.39 -2.97 -33.88
C ASP A 507 -0.02 -3.43 -33.33
N PHE A 508 0.14 -4.74 -33.12
CA PHE A 508 0.74 -5.63 -34.14
C PHE A 508 0.82 -7.10 -33.67
N LEU A 509 0.28 -7.96 -34.55
CA LEU A 509 0.29 -9.43 -34.65
C LEU A 509 -0.77 -10.21 -33.86
#